data_AF-A0A2W6DSA0-F1
#
_entry.id   AF-A0A2W6DSA0-F1
#
_cell.length_a   1.000
_cell.length_b   1.000
_cell.length_c   1.000
_cell.angle_alpha   90.00
_cell.angle_beta   90.00
_cell.angle_gamma   90.00
#
_symmetry.space_group_name_H-M   'P 1'
#
loop_
_entity.id
_entity.type
_entity.pdbx_description
1 polymer ?
#
loop_
_entity_poly.entity_id
_entity_poly.type
_entity_poly.pdbx_seq_one_letter_code
_entity_poly.pdbx_strand_id
1 'polypeptide(L)'
;MTQLAYDPGIIGPAIGDIKAAATDLHATHEDIKGSMAKVQQTWLAGDDLDKYKTYQTAWDTIFAEVNVALDKLGVIAQGCLDNAMQCQAKNASMWPDA
;
A
#
# COMPACT_ATOMS: atom_id res chain seq x y z
N MET A 1 18.85 -12.46 26.17
CA MET A 1 17.99 -12.62 24.98
C MET A 1 17.67 -11.23 24.47
N THR A 2 18.15 -10.87 23.28
CA THR A 2 17.78 -9.61 22.63
C THR A 2 16.28 -9.68 22.37
N GLN A 3 15.52 -8.82 23.03
CA GLN A 3 14.08 -8.73 22.84
C GLN A 3 13.86 -8.36 21.37
N LEU A 4 13.31 -9.28 20.57
CA LEU A 4 12.81 -8.95 19.25
C LEU A 4 11.84 -7.79 19.46
N ALA A 5 12.13 -6.63 18.86
CA ALA A 5 11.31 -5.42 18.92
C ALA A 5 10.04 -5.60 18.07
N TYR A 6 9.29 -6.66 18.37
CA TYR A 6 8.05 -7.02 17.74
C TYR A 6 6.92 -6.70 18.73
N ASP A 7 6.17 -5.64 18.43
CA ASP A 7 4.96 -5.30 19.16
C ASP A 7 3.75 -5.53 18.23
N PRO A 8 2.98 -6.61 18.44
CA PRO A 8 1.80 -6.89 17.63
C PRO A 8 0.72 -5.78 17.75
N GLY A 9 0.72 -5.01 18.84
CA GLY A 9 -0.15 -3.85 19.03
C GLY A 9 0.18 -2.67 18.10
N ILE A 10 1.39 -2.63 17.53
CA ILE A 10 1.83 -1.59 16.58
C ILE A 10 1.67 -2.06 15.14
N ILE A 11 1.89 -3.36 14.88
CA ILE A 11 1.89 -3.91 13.52
C ILE A 11 0.49 -3.97 12.93
N GLY A 12 -0.53 -4.35 13.70
CA GLY A 12 -1.92 -4.38 13.24
C GLY A 12 -2.40 -3.01 12.71
N PRO A 13 -2.28 -1.93 13.49
CA PRO A 13 -2.60 -0.57 13.05
C PRO A 13 -1.77 -0.12 11.84
N ALA A 14 -0.46 -0.38 11.83
CA ALA A 14 0.41 0.01 10.71
C ALA A 14 -0.01 -0.64 9.37
N ILE A 15 -0.54 -1.87 9.39
CA ILE A 15 -1.10 -2.51 8.19
C ILE A 15 -2.35 -1.77 7.69
N GLY A 16 -3.22 -1.38 8.62
CA GLY A 16 -4.40 -0.57 8.31
C GLY A 16 -4.02 0.76 7.67
N ASP A 17 -3.04 1.44 8.26
CA ASP A 17 -2.53 2.73 7.77
C ASP A 17 -1.91 2.62 6.38
N ILE A 18 -1.14 1.54 6.10
CA ILE A 18 -0.56 1.28 4.77
C ILE A 18 -1.66 1.10 3.72
N LYS A 19 -2.73 0.35 4.04
CA LYS A 19 -3.85 0.13 3.12
C LYS A 19 -4.68 1.40 2.90
N ALA A 20 -4.87 2.20 3.96
CA ALA A 20 -5.53 3.50 3.86
C ALA A 20 -4.73 4.46 2.97
N ALA A 21 -3.41 4.58 3.21
CA ALA A 21 -2.52 5.39 2.40
C ALA A 21 -2.51 4.94 0.93
N ALA A 22 -2.54 3.64 0.65
CA ALA A 22 -2.66 3.12 -0.72
C ALA A 22 -3.96 3.58 -1.39
N THR A 23 -5.07 3.54 -0.66
CA THR A 23 -6.39 3.95 -1.15
C THR A 23 -6.43 5.45 -1.43
N ASP A 24 -5.89 6.27 -0.52
CA ASP A 24 -5.83 7.72 -0.67
C ASP A 24 -4.92 8.14 -1.84
N LEU A 25 -3.79 7.45 -2.01
CA LEU A 25 -2.87 7.67 -3.12
C LEU A 25 -3.56 7.37 -4.46
N HIS A 26 -4.32 6.27 -4.54
CA HIS A 26 -5.09 5.90 -5.72
C HIS A 26 -6.20 6.91 -6.03
N ALA A 27 -6.96 7.36 -5.02
CA ALA A 27 -7.99 8.38 -5.19
C ALA A 27 -7.40 9.70 -5.69
N THR A 28 -6.28 10.13 -5.11
CA THR A 28 -5.56 11.35 -5.54
C THR A 28 -5.09 11.23 -6.98
N HIS A 29 -4.60 10.06 -7.39
CA HIS A 29 -4.18 9.84 -8.77
C HIS A 29 -5.34 9.95 -9.77
N GLU A 30 -6.47 9.30 -9.47
CA GLU A 30 -7.66 9.38 -10.33
C GLU A 30 -8.20 10.81 -10.43
N ASP A 31 -8.17 11.59 -9.33
CA ASP A 31 -8.53 13.01 -9.34
C ASP A 31 -7.60 13.86 -10.22
N ILE A 32 -6.29 13.60 -10.16
CA ILE A 32 -5.30 14.26 -11.04
C ILE A 32 -5.58 13.89 -12.50
N LYS A 33 -5.81 12.61 -12.82
CA LYS A 33 -6.15 12.17 -14.19
C LYS A 33 -7.42 12.83 -14.68
N GLY A 34 -8.47 12.88 -13.86
CA GLY A 34 -9.74 13.52 -14.20
C GLY A 34 -9.59 15.03 -14.43
N SER A 35 -8.80 15.70 -13.59
CA SER A 35 -8.50 17.13 -13.76
C SER A 35 -7.69 17.39 -15.02
N MET A 36 -6.71 16.55 -15.31
CA MET A 36 -5.84 16.73 -16.46
C MET A 36 -6.53 16.38 -17.78
N ALA A 37 -7.44 15.41 -17.79
CA ALA A 37 -8.30 15.12 -18.94
C ALA A 37 -9.12 16.33 -19.39
N LYS A 38 -9.57 17.19 -18.45
CA LYS A 38 -10.26 18.45 -18.78
C LYS A 38 -9.31 19.46 -19.39
N VAL A 39 -8.08 19.56 -18.90
CA VAL A 39 -7.05 20.46 -19.43
C VAL A 39 -6.63 20.03 -20.84
N GLN A 40 -6.51 18.73 -21.09
CA GLN A 40 -6.17 18.20 -22.42
C GLN A 40 -7.17 18.62 -23.51
N GLN A 41 -8.44 18.79 -23.17
CA GLN A 41 -9.45 19.26 -24.14
C GLN A 41 -9.17 20.69 -24.65
N THR A 42 -8.35 21.46 -23.92
CA THR A 42 -7.95 22.82 -24.31
C THR A 42 -6.66 22.85 -25.13
N TRP A 43 -5.92 21.73 -25.18
CA TRP A 43 -4.71 21.66 -25.97
C TRP A 43 -5.08 21.45 -27.45
N LEU A 44 -4.65 22.36 -28.31
CA LEU A 44 -4.71 22.14 -29.75
C LEU A 44 -3.83 20.91 -30.07
N ALA A 45 -4.35 19.98 -30.88
CA ALA A 45 -3.67 18.72 -31.20
C ALA A 45 -2.22 18.96 -31.66
N GLY A 46 -1.26 18.25 -31.07
CA GLY A 46 0.18 18.39 -31.34
C GLY A 46 1.07 17.66 -30.33
N ASP A 47 2.38 17.86 -30.45
CA ASP A 47 3.44 17.16 -29.69
C ASP A 47 3.24 17.13 -28.17
N ASP A 48 2.63 18.15 -27.59
CA ASP A 48 2.43 18.22 -26.13
C ASP A 48 1.37 17.24 -25.62
N LEU A 49 0.37 16.91 -26.46
CA LEU A 49 -0.61 15.87 -26.15
C LEU A 49 0.06 14.48 -26.10
N ASP A 50 0.99 14.21 -27.01
CA ASP A 50 1.68 12.92 -27.09
C ASP A 50 2.75 12.76 -25.99
N LYS A 51 3.46 13.85 -25.63
CA LYS A 51 4.31 13.88 -24.44
C LYS A 51 3.49 13.58 -23.19
N TYR A 52 2.33 14.21 -23.03
CA TYR A 52 1.46 13.94 -21.89
C TYR A 52 1.00 12.49 -21.84
N LYS A 53 0.53 11.90 -22.94
CA LYS A 53 0.13 10.47 -22.95
C LYS A 53 1.28 9.57 -22.49
N THR A 54 2.51 9.90 -22.88
CA THR A 54 3.72 9.19 -22.45
C THR A 54 3.92 9.32 -20.94
N TYR A 55 3.85 10.53 -20.39
CA TYR A 55 3.94 10.75 -18.95
C TYR A 55 2.80 10.10 -18.18
N GLN A 56 1.57 10.16 -18.69
CA GLN A 56 0.40 9.53 -18.08
C GLN A 56 0.56 8.01 -18.02
N THR A 57 1.05 7.38 -19.10
CA THR A 57 1.30 5.93 -19.14
C THR A 57 2.40 5.52 -18.16
N ALA A 58 3.49 6.31 -18.08
CA ALA A 58 4.54 6.07 -17.11
C ALA A 58 4.02 6.21 -15.68
N TRP A 59 3.17 7.22 -15.43
CA TRP A 59 2.56 7.41 -14.11
C TRP A 59 1.65 6.24 -13.73
N ASP A 60 0.75 5.84 -14.62
CA ASP A 60 -0.15 4.70 -14.44
C ASP A 60 0.61 3.42 -14.09
N THR A 61 1.74 3.19 -14.75
CA THR A 61 2.59 2.03 -14.52
C THR A 61 3.21 2.05 -13.12
N ILE A 62 3.82 3.17 -12.72
CA ILE A 62 4.43 3.31 -11.39
C ILE A 62 3.37 3.14 -10.29
N PHE A 63 2.18 3.72 -10.48
CA PHE A 63 1.08 3.56 -9.53
C PHE A 63 0.61 2.11 -9.39
N ALA A 64 0.53 1.37 -10.49
CA ALA A 64 0.21 -0.05 -10.45
C ALA A 64 1.29 -0.84 -9.66
N GLU A 65 2.57 -0.53 -9.86
CA GLU A 65 3.67 -1.14 -9.12
C GLU A 65 3.62 -0.84 -7.62
N VAL A 66 3.32 0.42 -7.25
CA VAL A 66 3.15 0.82 -5.85
C VAL A 66 1.98 0.07 -5.20
N ASN A 67 0.84 -0.04 -5.88
CA ASN A 67 -0.29 -0.81 -5.37
C ASN A 67 0.06 -2.28 -5.12
N VAL A 68 0.77 -2.92 -6.05
CA VAL A 68 1.25 -4.29 -5.88
C VAL A 68 2.23 -4.41 -4.71
N ALA A 69 3.12 -3.43 -4.53
CA ALA A 69 4.07 -3.43 -3.41
C ALA A 69 3.36 -3.27 -2.05
N LEU A 70 2.38 -2.38 -1.95
CA LEU A 70 1.60 -2.14 -0.73
C LEU A 70 0.72 -3.35 -0.38
N ASP A 71 0.13 -4.01 -1.38
CA ASP A 71 -0.63 -5.24 -1.16
C ASP A 71 0.27 -6.38 -0.65
N LYS A 72 1.44 -6.57 -1.27
CA LYS A 72 2.45 -7.55 -0.78
C LYS A 72 2.91 -7.26 0.63
N LEU A 73 3.16 -6.00 0.98
CA LEU A 73 3.50 -5.59 2.34
C LEU A 73 2.37 -5.93 3.32
N GLY A 74 1.12 -5.67 2.93
CA GLY A 74 -0.06 -6.05 3.71
C GLY A 74 -0.14 -7.55 3.98
N VAL A 75 0.10 -8.39 2.96
CA VAL A 75 0.11 -9.86 3.10
C VAL A 75 1.23 -10.33 4.02
N ILE A 76 2.46 -9.83 3.83
CA ILE A 76 3.62 -10.20 4.66
C ILE A 76 3.36 -9.81 6.11
N ALA A 77 2.90 -8.59 6.35
CA ALA A 77 2.66 -8.09 7.69
C ALA A 77 1.52 -8.84 8.40
N GLN A 78 0.45 -9.21 7.68
CA GLN A 78 -0.59 -10.08 8.21
C GLN A 78 -0.03 -11.46 8.58
N GLY A 79 0.79 -12.06 7.71
CA GLY A 79 1.45 -13.34 8.01
C GLY A 79 2.38 -13.26 9.23
N CYS A 80 3.07 -12.13 9.44
CA CYS A 80 3.84 -11.89 10.66
C CYS A 80 2.96 -11.82 11.92
N LEU A 81 1.80 -11.17 11.83
CA LEU A 81 0.83 -11.11 12.93
C LEU A 81 0.29 -12.49 13.29
N ASP A 82 -0.14 -13.26 12.29
CA ASP A 82 -0.69 -14.60 12.49
C ASP A 82 0.34 -15.53 13.13
N ASN A 83 1.59 -15.50 12.66
CA ASN A 83 2.68 -16.29 13.24
C ASN A 83 2.94 -15.92 14.70
N ALA A 84 2.93 -14.63 15.04
CA ALA A 84 3.15 -14.21 16.41
C ALA A 84 2.01 -14.65 17.35
N MET A 85 0.76 -14.53 16.90
CA MET A 85 -0.40 -15.03 17.64
C MET A 85 -0.33 -16.54 17.85
N GLN A 86 0.08 -17.31 16.83
CA GLN A 86 0.29 -18.75 16.96
C GLN A 86 1.40 -19.10 17.96
N CYS A 87 2.52 -18.36 17.94
CA CYS A 87 3.59 -18.53 18.93
C CYS A 87 3.11 -18.23 20.35
N GLN A 88 2.33 -17.16 20.56
CA GLN A 88 1.75 -16.84 21.86
C GLN A 88 0.77 -17.92 22.33
N ALA A 89 -0.14 -18.37 21.47
CA ALA A 89 -1.10 -19.42 21.78
C ALA A 89 -0.39 -20.73 22.14
N LYS A 90 0.67 -21.09 21.41
CA LYS A 90 1.50 -22.27 21.71
C LYS A 90 2.19 -22.12 23.07
N ASN A 91 2.82 -20.98 23.35
CA ASN A 91 3.46 -20.74 24.64
C ASN A 91 2.46 -20.81 25.80
N ALA A 92 1.28 -20.20 25.65
CA ALA A 92 0.21 -20.28 26.65
C ALA A 92 -0.26 -21.72 26.88
N SER A 93 -0.37 -22.53 25.82
CA SER A 93 -0.74 -23.95 25.94
C SER A 93 0.35 -24.82 26.57
N MET A 94 1.61 -24.38 26.54
CA MET A 94 2.74 -25.10 27.14
C MET A 94 2.85 -24.86 28.65
N TRP A 95 2.32 -23.73 29.16
CA TRP A 95 2.37 -23.37 30.57
C TRP A 95 1.00 -22.84 31.04
N PRO A 96 -0.02 -23.71 31.13
CA PRO A 96 -1.38 -23.28 31.47
C PRO A 96 -1.56 -22.80 32.92
N ASP A 97 -0.60 -23.06 33.81
CA ASP A 97 -0.71 -22.84 35.27
C ASP A 97 0.34 -21.87 35.87
N ALA A 98 0.94 -20.97 35.08
CA ALA A 98 1.79 -19.87 35.60
C ALA A 98 0.99 -18.56 35.68
#